data_AF-A0A7J9IGE2-F1
#
_entry.id   AF-A0A7J9IGE2-F1
#
_cell.length_a   1.000
_cell.length_b   1.000
_cell.length_c   1.000
_cell.angle_alpha   90.00
_cell.angle_beta   90.00
_cell.angle_gamma   90.00
#
_symmetry.space_group_name_H-M   'P 1'
#
loop_
_entity.id
_entity.type
_entity.pdbx_description
1 polymer ?
#
loop_
_entity_poly.entity_id
_entity_poly.type
_entity_poly.pdbx_seq_one_letter_code
_entity_poly.pdbx_strand_id
1 'polypeptide(L)'
;MDGVLLSFDIAGVDATGGVGAQGLDLSDAVRRMEEYIPQVIVEAAVERFIIINNTQKSFTLTTTSTMNDTVDKLVIFLAKRDGIDKLVKTFQYVSKLVNWQVETTHPDLANRFKQWEVSSGLGRKAFRTGRFLTGFNGLRRNPGATPTFKFLAVLANAGEMVYFFFDHFLWLSRIGTLDAKLAKRMSFISAFGESFGYIFFIVSDLIIMKQGVEAERKLIALQEEEENSKDAKEKIRKIRGDRVMRLMAVAANVADLIIAAAEIEPNPFCNHPLSLGISGLVSAWAGWYRNWPS
;
A
#
# COMPACT_ATOMS: atom_id res chain seq x y z
N MET A 1 40.36 -23.93 17.72
CA MET A 1 40.68 -22.61 17.13
C MET A 1 41.51 -22.94 15.91
N ASP A 2 40.85 -23.16 14.77
CA ASP A 2 41.53 -23.50 13.52
C ASP A 2 40.80 -22.78 12.40
N GLY A 3 41.44 -21.70 11.91
CA GLY A 3 40.97 -20.91 10.78
C GLY A 3 41.48 -21.51 9.48
N VAL A 4 40.57 -22.04 8.68
CA VAL A 4 40.86 -22.48 7.31
C VAL A 4 40.52 -21.33 6.36
N LEU A 5 41.57 -20.69 5.85
CA LEU A 5 41.54 -19.83 4.66
C LEU A 5 41.29 -20.72 3.44
N LEU A 6 40.13 -20.60 2.80
CA LEU A 6 39.89 -21.09 1.44
C LEU A 6 39.86 -19.90 0.49
N SER A 7 40.95 -19.76 -0.27
CA SER A 7 41.06 -18.92 -1.45
C SER A 7 40.09 -19.42 -2.52
N PHE A 8 39.15 -18.57 -2.95
CA PHE A 8 38.42 -18.74 -4.20
C PHE A 8 38.91 -17.71 -5.20
N ASP A 9 39.60 -18.21 -6.22
CA ASP A 9 40.10 -17.48 -7.37
C ASP A 9 38.92 -17.29 -8.35
N ILE A 10 38.42 -16.06 -8.47
CA ILE A 10 37.47 -15.68 -9.53
C ILE A 10 38.30 -14.96 -10.60
N ALA A 11 38.76 -15.74 -11.57
CA ALA A 11 39.34 -15.20 -12.79
C ALA A 11 38.26 -14.44 -13.57
N GLY A 12 38.54 -13.16 -13.88
CA GLY A 12 37.90 -12.46 -15.00
C GLY A 12 36.99 -11.27 -14.65
N VAL A 13 37.38 -10.38 -13.74
CA VAL A 13 37.01 -8.95 -13.85
C VAL A 13 38.23 -8.13 -13.45
N ASP A 14 38.87 -7.51 -14.45
CA ASP A 14 39.95 -6.56 -14.25
C ASP A 14 39.38 -5.29 -13.62
N ALA A 15 39.62 -5.13 -12.32
CA ALA A 15 39.29 -3.93 -11.54
C ALA A 15 40.58 -3.23 -11.12
N THR A 16 41.50 -3.01 -12.06
CA THR A 16 42.61 -2.06 -11.89
C THR A 16 42.32 -0.79 -12.69
N GLY A 17 41.62 0.13 -12.05
CA GLY A 17 41.24 1.43 -12.62
C GLY A 17 40.88 2.43 -11.55
N GLY A 18 41.80 2.66 -10.60
CA GLY A 18 41.69 3.76 -9.67
C GLY A 18 41.87 5.08 -10.42
N VAL A 19 40.79 5.84 -10.61
CA VAL A 19 40.84 7.28 -10.91
C VAL A 19 39.75 7.97 -10.11
N GLY A 20 40.18 8.79 -9.14
CA GLY A 20 39.50 10.01 -8.69
C GLY A 20 38.08 9.88 -8.13
N ALA A 21 37.96 9.99 -6.81
CA ALA A 21 36.74 10.49 -6.20
C ALA A 21 36.42 11.91 -6.74
N GLN A 22 35.59 12.00 -7.78
CA GLN A 22 34.84 13.20 -8.11
C GLN A 22 33.44 13.04 -7.54
N GLY A 23 33.07 13.96 -6.65
CA GLY A 23 31.77 13.97 -5.98
C GLY A 23 30.65 13.88 -6.99
N LEU A 24 29.92 12.77 -6.97
CA LEU A 24 28.63 12.64 -7.61
C LEU A 24 27.68 13.60 -6.91
N ASP A 25 27.44 14.74 -7.55
CA ASP A 25 26.44 15.71 -7.13
C ASP A 25 25.07 15.00 -7.11
N LEU A 26 24.56 14.80 -5.89
CA LEU A 26 23.29 14.13 -5.62
C LEU A 26 22.14 14.83 -6.35
N SER A 27 22.29 16.13 -6.67
CA SER A 27 21.32 16.91 -7.44
C SER A 27 21.25 16.47 -8.91
N ASP A 28 22.37 16.09 -9.54
CA ASP A 28 22.40 15.62 -10.93
C ASP A 28 21.90 14.17 -11.07
N ALA A 29 22.10 13.34 -10.04
CA ALA A 29 21.52 12.00 -9.98
C ALA A 29 19.99 12.04 -9.77
N VAL A 30 19.50 12.99 -8.97
CA VAL A 30 18.06 13.27 -8.79
C VAL A 30 17.45 13.86 -10.06
N ARG A 31 18.13 14.83 -10.70
CA ARG A 31 17.70 15.44 -11.97
C ARG A 31 17.61 14.43 -13.11
N ARG A 32 18.56 13.48 -13.20
CA ARG A 32 18.50 12.37 -14.18
C ARG A 32 17.44 11.32 -13.84
N MET A 33 17.05 11.17 -12.57
CA MET A 33 15.89 10.36 -12.19
C MET A 33 14.56 11.03 -12.57
N GLU A 34 14.46 12.36 -12.45
CA GLU A 34 13.31 13.15 -12.89
C GLU A 34 13.14 13.11 -14.43
N GLU A 35 14.24 13.07 -15.18
CA GLU A 35 14.23 13.07 -16.65
C GLU A 35 13.78 11.75 -17.29
N TYR A 36 13.79 10.63 -16.55
CA TYR A 36 13.60 9.29 -17.14
C TYR A 36 12.44 8.45 -16.59
N ILE A 37 11.75 8.86 -15.52
CA ILE A 37 10.76 7.99 -14.87
C ILE A 37 9.28 8.38 -15.09
N PRO A 38 8.85 9.65 -15.24
CA PRO A 38 7.42 9.87 -15.49
C PRO A 38 7.03 11.24 -16.09
N GLN A 39 6.73 11.32 -17.38
CA GLN A 39 5.84 12.40 -17.85
C GLN A 39 4.40 11.91 -17.86
N VAL A 40 4.08 10.81 -18.55
CA VAL A 40 2.67 10.33 -18.62
C VAL A 40 2.13 9.78 -17.28
N ILE A 41 2.98 9.19 -16.43
CA ILE A 41 2.54 8.57 -15.15
C ILE A 41 2.40 9.62 -14.04
N VAL A 42 3.32 10.57 -13.97
CA VAL A 42 3.20 11.70 -13.05
C VAL A 42 2.15 12.65 -13.57
N GLU A 43 2.02 12.93 -14.87
CA GLU A 43 0.92 13.73 -15.40
C GLU A 43 -0.45 13.08 -15.17
N ALA A 44 -0.64 11.77 -15.34
CA ALA A 44 -1.93 11.15 -15.03
C ALA A 44 -2.24 11.16 -13.52
N ALA A 45 -1.22 10.99 -12.67
CA ALA A 45 -1.36 11.07 -11.22
C ALA A 45 -1.55 12.51 -10.73
N VAL A 46 -0.86 13.47 -11.36
CA VAL A 46 -0.87 14.91 -11.07
C VAL A 46 -2.11 15.57 -11.67
N GLU A 47 -2.59 15.17 -12.85
CA GLU A 47 -3.87 15.63 -13.43
C GLU A 47 -5.03 15.13 -12.58
N ARG A 48 -5.04 13.85 -12.14
CA ARG A 48 -6.07 13.40 -11.20
C ARG A 48 -5.95 14.09 -9.84
N PHE A 49 -4.75 14.42 -9.39
CA PHE A 49 -4.50 15.24 -8.20
C PHE A 49 -4.94 16.71 -8.39
N ILE A 50 -4.79 17.29 -9.58
CA ILE A 50 -5.22 18.65 -9.95
C ILE A 50 -6.74 18.70 -10.12
N ILE A 51 -7.38 17.69 -10.69
CA ILE A 51 -8.85 17.61 -10.84
C ILE A 51 -9.52 17.49 -9.45
N ILE A 52 -8.96 16.68 -8.56
CA ILE A 52 -9.42 16.57 -7.17
C ILE A 52 -9.24 17.90 -6.42
N ASN A 53 -8.15 18.64 -6.66
CA ASN A 53 -7.88 19.93 -6.02
C ASN A 53 -8.63 21.12 -6.64
N ASN A 54 -8.88 21.15 -7.96
CA ASN A 54 -9.59 22.26 -8.62
C ASN A 54 -11.09 22.29 -8.28
N THR A 55 -11.67 21.18 -7.86
CA THR A 55 -13.05 21.15 -7.33
C THR A 55 -13.19 21.90 -5.99
N GLN A 56 -12.08 22.21 -5.31
CA GLN A 56 -12.05 23.04 -4.09
C GLN A 56 -11.61 24.50 -4.35
N LYS A 57 -11.05 24.80 -5.53
CA LYS A 57 -10.31 26.04 -5.79
C LYS A 57 -11.16 27.25 -6.22
N SER A 58 -12.49 27.12 -6.29
CA SER A 58 -13.36 28.29 -6.51
C SER A 58 -13.63 29.09 -5.23
N PHE A 59 -13.11 28.64 -4.08
CA PHE A 59 -13.26 29.35 -2.82
C PHE A 59 -11.88 29.75 -2.30
N THR A 60 -11.72 31.06 -2.07
CA THR A 60 -10.61 31.77 -1.41
C THR A 60 -9.37 32.14 -2.22
N LEU A 61 -9.29 33.44 -2.50
CA LEU A 61 -8.05 34.19 -2.69
C LEU A 61 -8.01 35.22 -1.55
N THR A 62 -7.46 34.86 -0.39
CA THR A 62 -6.87 35.82 0.56
C THR A 62 -5.98 35.12 1.59
N THR A 63 -4.91 35.83 1.93
CA THR A 63 -3.64 35.39 2.49
C THR A 63 -3.65 35.16 4.01
N THR A 64 -2.63 34.41 4.47
CA THR A 64 -2.11 34.19 5.84
C THR A 64 -2.75 33.10 6.73
N SER A 65 -2.25 31.88 6.57
CA SER A 65 -1.76 30.94 7.61
C SER A 65 -1.51 29.59 6.89
N THR A 66 -0.46 28.83 7.17
CA THR A 66 -0.52 27.68 8.09
C THR A 66 0.64 26.74 7.77
N MET A 67 1.17 26.03 8.78
CA MET A 67 1.94 24.79 8.61
C MET A 67 1.04 23.67 8.07
N ASN A 68 0.52 23.78 6.84
CA ASN A 68 -0.40 22.79 6.29
C ASN A 68 -0.50 22.81 4.76
N ASP A 69 0.61 23.07 4.06
CA ASP A 69 0.59 22.92 2.61
C ASP A 69 0.57 21.43 2.20
N THR A 70 0.31 21.16 0.93
CA THR A 70 0.17 19.77 0.47
C THR A 70 1.50 19.00 0.50
N VAL A 71 2.63 19.73 0.40
CA VAL A 71 3.97 19.14 0.45
C VAL A 71 4.27 18.67 1.87
N ASP A 72 3.95 19.47 2.89
CA ASP A 72 4.07 19.06 4.30
C ASP A 72 3.28 17.79 4.59
N LYS A 73 2.04 17.71 4.10
CA LYS A 73 1.20 16.51 4.22
C LYS A 73 1.82 15.30 3.54
N LEU A 74 2.41 15.48 2.36
CA LEU A 74 3.12 14.42 1.66
C LEU A 74 4.36 13.96 2.44
N VAL A 75 5.14 14.88 2.99
CA VAL A 75 6.30 14.56 3.84
C VAL A 75 5.87 13.75 5.06
N ILE A 76 4.81 14.16 5.76
CA ILE A 76 4.27 13.42 6.92
C ILE A 76 3.77 12.02 6.51
N PHE A 77 3.12 11.92 5.36
CA PHE A 77 2.66 10.65 4.81
C PHE A 77 3.84 9.71 4.52
N LEU A 78 4.86 10.19 3.79
CA LEU A 78 6.03 9.42 3.40
C LEU A 78 7.00 9.14 4.56
N ALA A 79 6.96 9.94 5.64
CA ALA A 79 7.72 9.64 6.85
C ALA A 79 7.23 8.35 7.56
N LYS A 80 6.00 7.91 7.26
CA LYS A 80 5.43 6.67 7.80
C LYS A 80 5.75 5.51 6.86
N ARG A 81 6.17 4.39 7.45
CA ARG A 81 6.35 3.11 6.74
C ARG A 81 5.17 2.76 5.84
N ASP A 82 3.95 2.98 6.33
CA ASP A 82 2.73 2.67 5.58
C ASP A 82 2.55 3.59 4.37
N GLY A 83 2.93 4.87 4.46
CA GLY A 83 2.90 5.78 3.32
C GLY A 83 3.90 5.37 2.23
N ILE A 84 5.12 4.99 2.61
CA ILE A 84 6.11 4.45 1.66
C ILE A 84 5.58 3.17 1.00
N ASP A 85 5.00 2.23 1.77
CA ASP A 85 4.42 1.02 1.17
C ASP A 85 3.33 1.34 0.15
N LYS A 86 2.43 2.30 0.43
CA LYS A 86 1.37 2.70 -0.52
C LYS A 86 1.92 3.39 -1.76
N LEU A 87 2.95 4.22 -1.63
CA LEU A 87 3.63 4.83 -2.78
C LEU A 87 4.28 3.77 -3.66
N VAL A 88 5.10 2.89 -3.07
CA VAL A 88 5.80 1.85 -3.83
C VAL A 88 4.80 0.82 -4.39
N LYS A 89 3.66 0.59 -3.75
CA LYS A 89 2.54 -0.20 -4.30
C LYS A 89 1.97 0.44 -5.55
N THR A 90 1.78 1.77 -5.56
CA THR A 90 1.37 2.50 -6.76
C THR A 90 2.36 2.27 -7.89
N PHE A 91 3.68 2.42 -7.65
CA PHE A 91 4.70 2.17 -8.66
C PHE A 91 4.67 0.75 -9.21
N GLN A 92 4.55 -0.25 -8.33
CA GLN A 92 4.44 -1.66 -8.72
C GLN A 92 3.29 -1.90 -9.69
N TYR A 93 2.10 -1.40 -9.39
CA TYR A 93 0.91 -1.75 -10.17
C TYR A 93 0.67 -0.84 -11.36
N VAL A 94 1.15 0.42 -11.35
CA VAL A 94 1.23 1.24 -12.57
C VAL A 94 2.18 0.58 -13.56
N SER A 95 3.40 0.23 -13.14
CA SER A 95 4.38 -0.41 -14.03
C SER A 95 3.88 -1.75 -14.58
N LYS A 96 3.12 -2.52 -13.79
CA LYS A 96 2.43 -3.72 -14.27
C LYS A 96 1.45 -3.44 -15.41
N LEU A 97 0.61 -2.41 -15.29
CA LEU A 97 -0.37 -2.06 -16.32
C LEU A 97 0.31 -1.51 -17.58
N VAL A 98 1.36 -0.70 -17.42
CA VAL A 98 2.11 -0.18 -18.57
C VAL A 98 2.85 -1.30 -19.27
N ASN A 99 3.49 -2.22 -18.53
CA ASN A 99 4.11 -3.42 -19.10
C ASN A 99 3.10 -4.20 -19.96
N TRP A 100 1.91 -4.48 -19.44
CA TRP A 100 0.85 -5.17 -20.18
C TRP A 100 0.41 -4.42 -21.45
N GLN A 101 0.30 -3.09 -21.37
CA GLN A 101 -0.13 -2.25 -22.49
C GLN A 101 0.88 -2.23 -23.65
N VAL A 102 2.18 -2.29 -23.35
CA VAL A 102 3.25 -2.11 -24.34
C VAL A 102 3.98 -3.42 -24.70
N GLU A 103 3.58 -4.55 -24.11
CA GLU A 103 4.24 -5.86 -24.29
C GLU A 103 4.32 -6.29 -25.76
N THR A 104 3.27 -6.02 -26.54
CA THR A 104 3.20 -6.43 -27.95
C THR A 104 3.82 -5.43 -28.93
N THR A 105 3.93 -4.16 -28.54
CA THR A 105 4.37 -3.07 -29.43
C THR A 105 5.80 -2.60 -29.16
N HIS A 106 6.24 -2.63 -27.90
CA HIS A 106 7.55 -2.14 -27.46
C HIS A 106 8.19 -3.08 -26.42
N PRO A 107 8.76 -4.23 -26.85
CA PRO A 107 9.31 -5.25 -25.94
C PRO A 107 10.40 -4.74 -24.98
N ASP A 108 11.29 -3.86 -25.45
CA ASP A 108 12.34 -3.28 -24.60
C ASP A 108 11.76 -2.42 -23.48
N LEU A 109 10.74 -1.61 -23.80
CA LEU A 109 10.04 -0.79 -22.83
C LEU A 109 9.25 -1.67 -21.86
N ALA A 110 8.59 -2.71 -22.36
CA ALA A 110 7.88 -3.68 -21.55
C ALA A 110 8.81 -4.32 -20.51
N ASN A 111 10.02 -4.71 -20.91
CA ASN A 111 11.02 -5.28 -20.01
C ASN A 111 11.44 -4.28 -18.91
N ARG A 112 11.65 -3.01 -19.24
CA ARG A 112 11.95 -1.96 -18.24
C ARG A 112 10.83 -1.80 -17.22
N PHE A 113 9.58 -1.77 -17.67
CA PHE A 113 8.43 -1.71 -16.76
C PHE A 113 8.26 -3.00 -15.94
N LYS A 114 8.62 -4.17 -16.49
CA LYS A 114 8.63 -5.41 -15.74
C LYS A 114 9.66 -5.40 -14.62
N GLN A 115 10.87 -4.89 -14.89
CA GLN A 115 11.90 -4.71 -13.88
C GLN A 115 11.46 -3.74 -12.78
N TRP A 116 10.76 -2.66 -13.16
CA TRP A 116 10.20 -1.70 -12.21
C TRP A 116 9.10 -2.32 -11.32
N GLU A 117 8.19 -3.12 -11.90
CA GLU A 117 7.17 -3.89 -11.18
C GLU A 117 7.83 -4.79 -10.12
N VAL A 118 8.79 -5.62 -10.55
CA VAL A 118 9.45 -6.60 -9.69
C VAL A 118 10.25 -5.92 -8.57
N SER A 119 11.03 -4.89 -8.91
CA SER A 119 11.86 -4.15 -7.94
C SER A 119 11.01 -3.45 -6.88
N SER A 120 9.91 -2.82 -7.30
CA SER A 120 8.94 -2.21 -6.38
C SER A 120 8.30 -3.25 -5.47
N GLY A 121 7.90 -4.41 -6.02
CA GLY A 121 7.35 -5.51 -5.24
C GLY A 121 8.30 -6.06 -4.18
N LEU A 122 9.59 -6.21 -4.50
CA LEU A 122 10.63 -6.62 -3.53
C LEU A 122 10.86 -5.54 -2.47
N GLY A 123 10.98 -4.27 -2.87
CA GLY A 123 11.15 -3.15 -1.96
C GLY A 123 10.04 -3.06 -0.92
N ARG A 124 8.78 -3.27 -1.32
CA ARG A 124 7.65 -3.31 -0.39
C ARG A 124 7.75 -4.41 0.65
N LYS A 125 8.23 -5.60 0.28
CA LYS A 125 8.41 -6.69 1.24
C LYS A 125 9.49 -6.33 2.27
N ALA A 126 10.59 -5.73 1.82
CA ALA A 126 11.65 -5.23 2.70
C ALA A 126 11.13 -4.15 3.68
N PHE A 127 10.43 -3.12 3.17
CA PHE A 127 9.92 -2.03 4.02
C PHE A 127 8.85 -2.47 5.02
N ARG A 128 8.13 -3.56 4.76
CA ARG A 128 7.14 -4.12 5.69
C ARG A 128 7.79 -5.00 6.77
N THR A 129 9.11 -4.93 6.91
CA THR A 129 9.81 -5.68 7.96
C THR A 129 9.25 -5.36 9.35
N GLY A 130 9.05 -6.41 10.17
CA GLY A 130 8.50 -6.29 11.53
C GLY A 130 7.00 -5.95 11.59
N ARG A 131 6.28 -5.83 10.46
CA ARG A 131 4.86 -5.46 10.45
C ARG A 131 3.94 -6.49 11.10
N PHE A 132 4.35 -7.76 11.20
CA PHE A 132 3.60 -8.77 11.96
C PHE A 132 3.40 -8.36 13.44
N LEU A 133 4.32 -7.57 14.02
CA LEU A 133 4.16 -7.07 15.39
C LEU A 133 3.02 -6.06 15.55
N THR A 134 2.59 -5.42 14.46
CA THR A 134 1.46 -4.49 14.49
C THR A 134 0.15 -5.23 14.82
N GLY A 135 -0.09 -6.40 14.20
CA GLY A 135 -1.26 -7.23 14.50
C GLY A 135 -1.26 -7.73 15.96
N PHE A 136 -0.09 -8.18 16.44
CA PHE A 136 0.08 -8.61 17.83
C PHE A 136 -0.17 -7.47 18.83
N ASN A 137 0.41 -6.29 18.59
CA ASN A 137 0.20 -5.12 19.44
C ASN A 137 -1.25 -4.62 19.39
N GLY A 138 -1.93 -4.76 18.25
CA GLY A 138 -3.35 -4.47 18.09
C GLY A 138 -4.21 -5.30 19.05
N LEU A 139 -3.99 -6.61 19.07
CA LEU A 139 -4.68 -7.53 20.00
C LEU A 139 -4.36 -7.24 21.46
N ARG A 140 -3.10 -6.92 21.78
CA ARG A 140 -2.68 -6.65 23.16
C ARG A 140 -3.30 -5.37 23.74
N ARG A 141 -3.45 -4.33 22.91
CA ARG A 141 -3.88 -3.00 23.39
C ARG A 141 -5.36 -2.73 23.21
N ASN A 142 -5.97 -3.24 22.14
CA ASN A 142 -7.36 -2.94 21.84
C ASN A 142 -8.01 -4.08 21.05
N PRO A 143 -8.35 -5.21 21.70
CA PRO A 143 -8.93 -6.34 21.00
C PRO A 143 -10.35 -6.05 20.49
N GLY A 144 -11.02 -4.99 20.94
CA GLY A 144 -12.38 -4.63 20.51
C GLY A 144 -13.35 -4.44 21.68
N ALA A 145 -14.39 -3.65 21.46
CA ALA A 145 -15.32 -3.25 22.51
C ALA A 145 -16.31 -4.36 22.90
N THR A 146 -16.74 -5.19 21.95
CA THR A 146 -17.71 -6.29 22.18
C THR A 146 -17.04 -7.65 22.02
N PRO A 147 -17.61 -8.73 22.61
CA PRO A 147 -17.08 -10.10 22.41
C PRO A 147 -16.96 -10.48 20.93
N THR A 148 -17.95 -10.09 20.11
CA THR A 148 -17.91 -10.30 18.66
C THR A 148 -16.72 -9.60 18.02
N PHE A 149 -16.50 -8.32 18.31
CA PHE A 149 -15.35 -7.59 17.74
C PHE A 149 -14.02 -8.12 18.26
N LYS A 150 -13.95 -8.61 19.50
CA LYS A 150 -12.76 -9.31 20.03
C LYS A 150 -12.45 -10.57 19.25
N PHE A 151 -13.45 -11.39 19.00
CA PHE A 151 -13.27 -12.61 18.21
C PHE A 151 -12.84 -12.30 16.77
N LEU A 152 -13.53 -11.37 16.10
CA LEU A 152 -13.18 -10.94 14.75
C LEU A 152 -11.78 -10.35 14.68
N ALA A 153 -11.39 -9.52 15.67
CA ALA A 153 -10.06 -8.95 15.73
C ALA A 153 -8.98 -10.02 15.88
N VAL A 154 -9.18 -11.02 16.75
CA VAL A 154 -8.24 -12.15 16.91
C VAL A 154 -8.00 -12.85 15.57
N LEU A 155 -9.07 -13.19 14.85
CA LEU A 155 -8.94 -13.87 13.57
C LEU A 155 -8.29 -13.00 12.49
N ALA A 156 -8.71 -11.74 12.39
CA ALA A 156 -8.17 -10.79 11.42
C ALA A 156 -6.66 -10.54 11.63
N ASN A 157 -6.27 -10.22 12.86
CA ASN A 157 -4.88 -9.92 13.19
C ASN A 157 -3.99 -11.17 13.16
N ALA A 158 -4.52 -12.36 13.49
CA ALA A 158 -3.77 -13.61 13.33
C ALA A 158 -3.40 -13.87 11.86
N GLY A 159 -4.35 -13.66 10.94
CA GLY A 159 -4.09 -13.76 9.51
C GLY A 159 -3.03 -12.75 9.04
N GLU A 160 -3.15 -11.49 9.45
CA GLU A 160 -2.18 -10.43 9.14
C GLU A 160 -0.77 -10.74 9.69
N MET A 161 -0.69 -11.32 10.89
CA MET A 161 0.56 -11.75 11.49
C MET A 161 1.23 -12.86 10.68
N VAL A 162 0.48 -13.90 10.29
CA VAL A 162 0.96 -14.99 9.44
C VAL A 162 1.46 -14.45 8.12
N TYR A 163 0.67 -13.60 7.47
CA TYR A 163 1.03 -12.93 6.23
C TYR A 163 2.40 -12.25 6.33
N PHE A 164 2.52 -11.23 7.19
CA PHE A 164 3.74 -10.45 7.24
C PHE A 164 4.93 -11.29 7.67
N PHE A 165 4.76 -12.24 8.58
CA PHE A 165 5.85 -13.10 9.03
C PHE A 165 6.41 -13.93 7.87
N PHE A 166 5.56 -14.64 7.13
CA PHE A 166 6.00 -15.49 6.02
C PHE A 166 6.40 -14.69 4.78
N ASP A 167 5.90 -13.48 4.62
CA ASP A 167 6.31 -12.57 3.54
C ASP A 167 7.80 -12.18 3.62
N HIS A 168 8.40 -12.18 4.82
CA HIS A 168 9.84 -11.95 4.98
C HIS A 168 10.66 -13.13 4.44
N PHE A 169 10.25 -14.36 4.73
CA PHE A 169 10.94 -15.54 4.21
C PHE A 169 10.80 -15.63 2.69
N LEU A 170 9.64 -15.27 2.15
CA LEU A 170 9.46 -15.11 0.70
C LEU A 170 10.44 -14.09 0.12
N TRP A 171 10.55 -12.92 0.73
CA TRP A 171 11.48 -11.87 0.30
C TRP A 171 12.93 -12.36 0.33
N LEU A 172 13.38 -12.91 1.46
CA LEU A 172 14.73 -13.45 1.63
C LEU A 172 15.04 -14.57 0.62
N SER A 173 14.06 -15.41 0.29
CA SER A 173 14.21 -16.44 -0.75
C SER A 173 14.34 -15.83 -2.15
N ARG A 174 13.60 -14.76 -2.45
CA ARG A 174 13.65 -14.10 -3.77
C ARG A 174 14.92 -13.29 -4.02
N ILE A 175 15.57 -12.79 -2.97
CA ILE A 175 16.86 -12.07 -3.09
C ILE A 175 18.08 -13.00 -2.96
N GLY A 176 17.87 -14.30 -2.76
CA GLY A 176 18.94 -15.30 -2.70
C GLY A 176 19.59 -15.50 -1.33
N THR A 177 19.07 -14.89 -0.26
CA THR A 177 19.54 -15.13 1.11
C THR A 177 19.10 -16.49 1.65
N LEU A 178 17.93 -16.98 1.23
CA LEU A 178 17.40 -18.31 1.54
C LEU A 178 17.23 -19.14 0.26
N ASP A 179 17.05 -20.46 0.41
CA ASP A 179 16.79 -21.38 -0.72
C ASP A 179 15.56 -20.92 -1.52
N ALA A 180 15.74 -20.73 -2.83
CA ALA A 180 14.69 -20.33 -3.77
C ALA A 180 13.49 -21.28 -3.76
N LYS A 181 13.68 -22.57 -3.40
CA LYS A 181 12.59 -23.55 -3.28
C LYS A 181 11.57 -23.18 -2.20
N LEU A 182 11.98 -22.42 -1.19
CA LEU A 182 11.07 -21.94 -0.14
C LEU A 182 10.11 -20.88 -0.66
N ALA A 183 10.47 -20.12 -1.70
CA ALA A 183 9.69 -18.99 -2.18
C ALA A 183 8.23 -19.38 -2.49
N LYS A 184 7.99 -20.47 -3.21
CA LYS A 184 6.62 -20.90 -3.55
C LYS A 184 5.80 -21.24 -2.30
N ARG A 185 6.38 -21.99 -1.36
CA ARG A 185 5.71 -22.38 -0.11
C ARG A 185 5.43 -21.18 0.79
N MET A 186 6.41 -20.29 0.95
CA MET A 186 6.26 -19.08 1.75
C MET A 186 5.23 -18.12 1.12
N SER A 187 5.19 -18.00 -0.22
CA SER A 187 4.16 -17.22 -0.94
C SER A 187 2.76 -17.73 -0.63
N PHE A 188 2.55 -19.05 -0.73
CA PHE A 188 1.25 -19.65 -0.45
C PHE A 188 0.80 -19.43 1.00
N ILE A 189 1.67 -19.74 1.98
CA ILE A 189 1.32 -19.57 3.41
C ILE A 189 1.01 -18.11 3.73
N SER A 190 1.83 -17.20 3.19
CA SER A 190 1.65 -15.76 3.34
C SER A 190 0.31 -15.30 2.76
N ALA A 191 0.01 -15.64 1.50
CA ALA A 191 -1.23 -15.28 0.82
C ALA A 191 -2.47 -15.88 1.50
N PHE A 192 -2.38 -17.12 1.99
CA PHE A 192 -3.46 -17.77 2.73
C PHE A 192 -3.76 -17.06 4.05
N GLY A 193 -2.72 -16.73 4.83
CA GLY A 193 -2.86 -15.96 6.07
C GLY A 193 -3.49 -14.59 5.83
N GLU A 194 -3.04 -13.88 4.79
CA GLU A 194 -3.58 -12.57 4.42
C GLU A 194 -5.05 -12.66 4.00
N SER A 195 -5.40 -13.62 3.13
CA SER A 195 -6.78 -13.85 2.69
C SER A 195 -7.72 -14.14 3.85
N PHE A 196 -7.28 -15.00 4.77
CA PHE A 196 -8.03 -15.28 5.98
C PHE A 196 -8.27 -14.00 6.80
N GLY A 197 -7.22 -13.20 7.02
CA GLY A 197 -7.32 -11.93 7.73
C GLY A 197 -8.29 -10.94 7.06
N TYR A 198 -8.23 -10.81 5.74
CA TYR A 198 -9.08 -9.90 4.96
C TYR A 198 -10.57 -10.20 5.12
N ILE A 199 -10.97 -11.47 5.12
CA ILE A 199 -12.38 -11.85 5.33
C ILE A 199 -12.92 -11.25 6.63
N PHE A 200 -12.17 -11.37 7.73
CA PHE A 200 -12.61 -10.86 9.04
C PHE A 200 -12.51 -9.34 9.16
N PHE A 201 -11.54 -8.69 8.52
CA PHE A 201 -11.51 -7.23 8.43
C PHE A 201 -12.72 -6.71 7.65
N ILE A 202 -13.05 -7.30 6.50
CA ILE A 202 -14.21 -6.92 5.69
C ILE A 202 -15.50 -7.08 6.51
N VAL A 203 -15.70 -8.24 7.15
CA VAL A 203 -16.89 -8.47 8.00
C VAL A 203 -16.97 -7.43 9.12
N SER A 204 -15.86 -7.13 9.79
CA SER A 204 -15.82 -6.13 10.86
C SER A 204 -16.20 -4.74 10.36
N ASP A 205 -15.61 -4.29 9.24
CA ASP A 205 -15.89 -2.99 8.65
C ASP A 205 -17.34 -2.88 8.13
N LEU A 206 -17.91 -3.96 7.57
CA LEU A 206 -19.32 -4.00 7.15
C LEU A 206 -20.29 -3.87 8.34
N ILE A 207 -19.99 -4.52 9.47
CA ILE A 207 -20.78 -4.37 10.70
C ILE A 207 -20.73 -2.92 11.19
N ILE A 208 -19.54 -2.32 11.26
CA ILE A 208 -19.36 -0.93 11.70
C ILE A 208 -20.07 0.03 10.74
N MET A 209 -19.99 -0.21 9.42
CA MET A 209 -20.70 0.59 8.43
C MET A 209 -22.22 0.53 8.61
N LYS A 210 -22.78 -0.66 8.85
CA LYS A 210 -24.21 -0.83 9.12
C LYS A 210 -24.63 -0.05 10.36
N GLN A 211 -23.87 -0.17 11.45
CA GLN A 211 -24.10 0.59 12.69
C GLN A 211 -24.02 2.10 12.44
N GLY A 212 -23.05 2.56 11.64
CA GLY A 212 -22.92 3.97 11.26
C GLY A 212 -24.11 4.49 10.47
N VAL A 213 -24.66 3.70 9.53
CA VAL A 213 -25.89 4.06 8.78
C VAL A 213 -27.09 4.17 9.72
N GLU A 214 -27.26 3.22 10.63
CA GLU A 214 -28.36 3.24 11.61
C GLU A 214 -28.25 4.44 12.56
N ALA A 215 -27.04 4.76 13.02
CA ALA A 215 -26.78 5.92 13.87
C ALA A 215 -27.04 7.24 13.14
N GLU A 216 -26.59 7.37 11.88
CA GLU A 216 -26.86 8.55 11.05
C GLU A 216 -28.36 8.77 10.86
N ARG A 217 -29.12 7.70 10.54
CA ARG A 217 -30.58 7.78 10.35
C ARG A 217 -31.30 8.26 11.61
N LYS A 218 -30.91 7.73 12.79
CA LYS A 218 -31.50 8.15 14.07
C LYS A 218 -31.21 9.62 14.38
N LEU A 219 -29.99 10.08 14.11
CA LEU A 219 -29.62 11.49 14.34
C LEU A 219 -30.33 12.45 13.40
N ILE A 220 -30.55 12.06 12.15
CA ILE A 220 -31.34 12.86 11.18
C ILE A 220 -32.79 12.97 11.65
N ALA A 221 -33.41 11.87 12.09
CA ALA A 221 -34.79 11.88 12.60
C ALA A 221 -34.93 12.81 13.83
N LEU A 222 -33.97 12.78 14.75
CA LEU A 222 -33.96 13.68 15.93
C LEU A 222 -33.70 15.15 15.56
N GLN A 223 -32.96 15.41 14.48
CA GLN A 223 -32.72 16.77 13.96
C GLN A 223 -33.94 17.41 13.30
N GLU A 224 -34.88 16.62 12.80
CA GLU A 224 -36.14 17.14 12.27
C GLU A 224 -37.08 17.60 13.41
N GLU A 225 -36.88 17.06 14.62
CA GLU A 225 -37.65 17.39 15.83
C GLU A 225 -37.03 18.54 16.66
N GLU A 226 -35.70 18.67 16.69
CA GLU A 226 -34.98 19.75 17.40
C GLU A 226 -34.38 20.78 16.43
N GLU A 227 -34.66 22.07 16.65
CA GLU A 227 -34.21 23.20 15.83
C GLU A 227 -32.67 23.25 15.68
N ASN A 228 -32.16 22.63 14.60
CA ASN A 228 -30.87 22.83 13.94
C ASN A 228 -29.62 23.00 14.86
N SER A 229 -29.38 22.06 15.77
CA SER A 229 -28.17 22.07 16.60
C SER A 229 -26.88 21.84 15.78
N LYS A 230 -25.91 22.77 15.90
CA LYS A 230 -24.56 22.66 15.30
C LYS A 230 -23.85 21.37 15.70
N ASP A 231 -24.10 20.87 16.92
CA ASP A 231 -23.50 19.63 17.45
C ASP A 231 -23.98 18.39 16.68
N ALA A 232 -25.27 18.32 16.35
CA ALA A 232 -25.83 17.20 15.58
C ALA A 232 -25.28 17.14 14.15
N LYS A 233 -25.09 18.30 13.50
CA LYS A 233 -24.43 18.36 12.17
C LYS A 233 -22.99 17.85 12.22
N GLU A 234 -22.25 18.21 13.27
CA GLU A 234 -20.86 17.76 13.43
C GLU A 234 -20.78 16.25 13.70
N LYS A 235 -21.69 15.70 14.52
CA LYS A 235 -21.81 14.25 14.73
C LYS A 235 -22.10 13.50 13.43
N ILE A 236 -23.04 13.98 12.62
CA ILE A 236 -23.34 13.38 11.31
C ILE A 236 -22.12 13.45 10.38
N ARG A 237 -21.42 14.60 10.33
CA ARG A 237 -20.20 14.76 9.53
C ARG A 237 -19.13 13.74 9.93
N LYS A 238 -18.92 13.53 11.23
CA LYS A 238 -17.98 12.52 11.75
C LYS A 238 -18.39 11.10 11.34
N ILE A 239 -19.66 10.73 11.52
CA ILE A 239 -20.18 9.41 11.12
C ILE A 239 -19.98 9.18 9.61
N ARG A 240 -20.27 10.19 8.78
CA ARG A 240 -20.03 10.10 7.32
C ARG A 240 -18.55 9.91 7.00
N GLY A 241 -17.67 10.67 7.65
CA GLY A 241 -16.22 10.52 7.51
C GLY A 241 -15.75 9.11 7.87
N ASP A 242 -16.18 8.59 9.02
CA ASP A 242 -15.86 7.24 9.45
C ASP A 242 -16.36 6.19 8.45
N ARG A 243 -17.59 6.34 7.95
CA ARG A 243 -18.15 5.43 6.93
C ARG A 243 -17.33 5.40 5.65
N VAL A 244 -16.85 6.55 5.16
CA VAL A 244 -15.97 6.60 3.99
C VAL A 244 -14.65 5.86 4.29
N MET A 245 -14.06 6.06 5.47
CA MET A 245 -12.85 5.33 5.87
C MET A 245 -13.05 3.82 5.90
N ARG A 246 -14.21 3.34 6.35
CA ARG A 246 -14.59 1.92 6.35
C ARG A 246 -14.81 1.40 4.93
N LEU A 247 -15.49 2.15 4.07
CA LEU A 247 -15.67 1.78 2.67
C LEU A 247 -14.32 1.62 1.95
N MET A 248 -13.38 2.55 2.17
CA MET A 248 -12.03 2.44 1.62
C MET A 248 -11.29 1.21 2.16
N ALA A 249 -11.51 0.85 3.44
CA ALA A 249 -10.96 -0.38 4.02
C ALA A 249 -11.47 -1.62 3.27
N VAL A 250 -12.79 -1.71 3.09
CA VAL A 250 -13.43 -2.83 2.40
C VAL A 250 -12.95 -2.91 0.96
N ALA A 251 -12.91 -1.79 0.24
CA ALA A 251 -12.41 -1.75 -1.13
C ALA A 251 -10.95 -2.24 -1.22
N ALA A 252 -10.08 -1.81 -0.30
CA ALA A 252 -8.70 -2.25 -0.24
C ALA A 252 -8.58 -3.76 0.03
N ASN A 253 -9.30 -4.26 1.04
CA ASN A 253 -9.25 -5.67 1.44
C ASN A 253 -9.84 -6.59 0.37
N VAL A 254 -10.92 -6.19 -0.31
CA VAL A 254 -11.49 -6.96 -1.44
C VAL A 254 -10.51 -7.02 -2.60
N ALA A 255 -9.88 -5.90 -2.93
CA ALA A 255 -8.89 -5.86 -3.98
C ALA A 255 -7.64 -6.69 -3.65
N ASP A 256 -7.16 -6.63 -2.41
CA ASP A 256 -6.04 -7.46 -1.97
C ASP A 256 -6.41 -8.95 -1.88
N LEU A 257 -7.68 -9.28 -1.59
CA LEU A 257 -8.17 -10.65 -1.65
C LEU A 257 -8.09 -11.23 -3.07
N ILE A 258 -8.35 -10.43 -4.13
CA ILE A 258 -8.16 -10.87 -5.53
C ILE A 258 -6.69 -11.21 -5.80
N ILE A 259 -5.76 -10.39 -5.30
CA ILE A 259 -4.32 -10.61 -5.45
C ILE A 259 -3.89 -11.88 -4.69
N ALA A 260 -4.37 -12.05 -3.46
CA ALA A 260 -4.03 -13.22 -2.66
C ALA A 260 -4.65 -14.51 -3.24
N ALA A 261 -5.87 -14.44 -3.79
CA ALA A 261 -6.49 -15.56 -4.50
C ALA A 261 -5.67 -15.99 -5.73
N ALA A 262 -5.06 -15.04 -6.47
CA ALA A 262 -4.17 -15.35 -7.60
C ALA A 262 -2.93 -16.18 -7.22
N GLU A 263 -2.50 -16.11 -5.95
CA GLU A 263 -1.37 -16.86 -5.41
C GLU A 263 -1.81 -18.21 -4.80
N ILE A 264 -2.99 -18.27 -4.19
CA ILE A 264 -3.53 -19.49 -3.56
C ILE A 264 -4.06 -20.46 -4.61
N GLU A 265 -4.92 -19.97 -5.50
CA GLU A 265 -5.58 -20.75 -6.54
C GLU A 265 -5.52 -19.99 -7.87
N PRO A 266 -4.41 -20.14 -8.61
CA PRO A 266 -4.20 -19.43 -9.86
C PRO A 266 -5.32 -19.71 -10.86
N ASN A 267 -5.92 -18.66 -11.40
CA ASN A 267 -7.02 -18.75 -12.35
C ASN A 267 -6.94 -17.62 -13.40
N PRO A 268 -7.56 -17.78 -14.59
CA PRO A 268 -7.44 -16.82 -15.68
C PRO A 268 -7.90 -15.40 -15.33
N PHE A 269 -8.84 -15.26 -14.39
CA PHE A 269 -9.36 -13.96 -13.98
C PHE A 269 -8.42 -13.27 -12.99
N CYS A 270 -8.07 -13.93 -11.88
CA CYS A 270 -7.22 -13.35 -10.83
C CYS A 270 -5.78 -13.15 -11.28
N ASN A 271 -5.25 -14.00 -12.15
CA ASN A 271 -3.87 -13.87 -12.66
C ASN A 271 -3.76 -12.95 -13.89
N HIS A 272 -4.87 -12.46 -14.44
CA HIS A 272 -4.84 -11.52 -15.55
C HIS A 272 -4.10 -10.23 -15.14
N PRO A 273 -3.14 -9.72 -15.95
CA PRO A 273 -2.37 -8.53 -15.60
C PRO A 273 -3.23 -7.31 -15.26
N LEU A 274 -4.33 -7.11 -15.99
CA LEU A 274 -5.30 -6.05 -15.72
C LEU A 274 -5.99 -6.20 -14.36
N SER A 275 -6.45 -7.41 -14.01
CA SER A 275 -7.11 -7.69 -12.73
C SER A 275 -6.18 -7.42 -11.55
N LEU A 276 -4.94 -7.90 -11.62
CA LEU A 276 -3.91 -7.65 -10.61
C LEU A 276 -3.54 -6.16 -10.53
N GLY A 277 -3.36 -5.52 -11.69
CA GLY A 277 -3.04 -4.10 -11.81
C GLY A 277 -4.09 -3.20 -11.16
N ILE A 278 -5.35 -3.35 -11.57
CA ILE A 278 -6.47 -2.58 -11.01
C ILE A 278 -6.64 -2.86 -9.52
N SER A 279 -6.63 -4.13 -9.11
CA SER A 279 -6.77 -4.49 -7.69
C SER A 279 -5.66 -3.88 -6.84
N GLY A 280 -4.43 -3.95 -7.33
CA GLY A 280 -3.28 -3.37 -6.66
C GLY A 280 -3.37 -1.85 -6.50
N LEU A 281 -3.86 -1.14 -7.51
CA LEU A 281 -4.08 0.31 -7.48
C LEU A 281 -5.25 0.70 -6.57
N VAL A 282 -6.37 -0.01 -6.61
CA VAL A 282 -7.52 0.23 -5.72
C VAL A 282 -7.08 0.15 -4.26
N SER A 283 -6.36 -0.91 -3.89
CA SER A 283 -5.84 -1.05 -2.51
C SER A 283 -4.78 0.00 -2.17
N ALA A 284 -3.89 0.35 -3.12
CA ALA A 284 -2.90 1.41 -2.90
C ALA A 284 -3.60 2.74 -2.59
N TRP A 285 -4.48 3.20 -3.46
CA TRP A 285 -5.14 4.50 -3.37
C TRP A 285 -6.15 4.61 -2.22
N ALA A 286 -6.86 3.53 -1.91
CA ALA A 286 -7.63 3.46 -0.67
C ALA A 286 -6.72 3.62 0.57
N GLY A 287 -5.51 3.06 0.51
CA GLY A 287 -4.46 3.26 1.50
C GLY A 287 -3.95 4.69 1.58
N TRP A 288 -3.76 5.38 0.44
CA TRP A 288 -3.44 6.80 0.41
C TRP A 288 -4.50 7.62 1.14
N TYR A 289 -5.76 7.46 0.76
CA TYR A 289 -6.88 8.18 1.37
C TYR A 289 -6.96 7.99 2.88
N ARG A 290 -6.84 6.73 3.34
CA ARG A 290 -6.94 6.38 4.77
C ARG A 290 -5.79 6.90 5.63
N ASN A 291 -4.60 7.04 5.05
CA ASN A 291 -3.40 7.43 5.80
C ASN A 291 -3.01 8.90 5.55
N TRP A 292 -3.76 9.62 4.70
CA TRP A 292 -3.49 11.02 4.39
C TRP A 292 -3.68 11.91 5.62
N PRO A 293 -2.72 12.79 5.95
CA PRO A 293 -2.87 13.72 7.05
C PRO A 293 -4.08 14.66 6.83
N SER A 294 -5.00 14.65 7.80
CA SER A 294 -6.17 15.54 7.83
C SER A 294 -5.75 16.97 8.17
#